data_AF-A0A541C8T5-F1
#
_entry.id   AF-A0A541C8T5-F1
#
_cell.length_a   1.000
_cell.length_b   1.000
_cell.length_c   1.000
_cell.angle_alpha   90.00
_cell.angle_beta   90.00
_cell.angle_gamma   90.00
#
_symmetry.space_group_name_H-M   'P 1'
#
loop_
_entity.id
_entity.type
_entity.pdbx_description
1 polymer ?
#
loop_
_entity_poly.entity_id
_entity_poly.type
_entity_poly.pdbx_seq_one_letter_code
_entity_poly.pdbx_strand_id
1 'polypeptide(L)'
;MDATTDSLRLSVNGETRAFPGPLTVAGLLAVLGLDRRKVAVERNLEIVPKSGFDSTVLADGDRIEIVHFIGGGDHASAAEDTWSVAGRSFRSRLIVGTGRYKDLDETAAAIAASGAEIVTVAVRRVNLSDPSAPMLQDYVPPSRYTYLPNTAGCHTAEDAIRTLRLAREAGGWNLVKLEVLGPPPTLYPDMQETHRALDALVKDGFQVMVYCVDDPVAAKRLEEQGAVAIMPLGAPIGSGLGIQNRVTIRLIVEQSKVPVLVDAGVGTASDAAIAMELGCDAVLMNSAIAHARDPVRMARAMKAAVEAGREAYLAGRMAKKLYADPSSPLGGLI
;
A
#
# COMPACT_ATOMS: atom_id res chain seq x y z
N MET A 1 -41.82 -44.56 47.12
CA MET A 1 -41.22 -43.29 47.56
C MET A 1 -40.83 -42.58 46.29
N ASP A 2 -41.65 -41.62 45.88
CA ASP A 2 -41.48 -40.86 44.65
C ASP A 2 -40.41 -39.80 44.93
N ALA A 3 -39.21 -39.98 44.39
CA ALA A 3 -38.15 -39.00 44.52
C ALA A 3 -38.47 -37.86 43.55
N THR A 4 -39.12 -36.82 44.06
CA THR A 4 -39.27 -35.54 43.35
C THR A 4 -37.89 -35.10 42.87
N THR A 5 -37.64 -35.17 41.56
CA THR A 5 -36.52 -34.46 40.94
C THR A 5 -36.73 -32.98 41.20
N ASP A 6 -36.06 -32.44 42.21
CA ASP A 6 -36.10 -31.01 42.51
C ASP A 6 -35.60 -30.26 41.28
N SER A 7 -36.49 -29.47 40.67
CA SER A 7 -36.17 -28.62 39.54
C SER A 7 -35.43 -27.39 40.03
N LEU A 8 -34.21 -27.19 39.54
CA LEU A 8 -33.37 -26.03 39.81
C LEU A 8 -33.66 -24.95 38.77
N ARG A 9 -34.17 -23.79 39.18
CA ARG A 9 -34.34 -22.64 38.28
C ARG A 9 -33.09 -21.76 38.33
N LEU A 10 -32.44 -21.59 37.19
CA LEU A 10 -31.24 -20.77 37.02
C LEU A 10 -31.51 -19.68 35.99
N SER A 11 -30.86 -18.51 36.14
CA SER A 11 -30.76 -17.53 35.06
C SER A 11 -29.42 -17.71 34.37
N VAL A 12 -29.40 -18.12 33.10
CA VAL A 12 -28.16 -18.36 32.33
C VAL A 12 -28.10 -17.36 31.18
N ASN A 13 -27.08 -16.49 31.15
CA ASN A 13 -26.90 -15.39 30.18
C ASN A 13 -28.18 -14.55 30.01
N GLY A 14 -28.85 -14.22 31.12
CA GLY A 14 -30.08 -13.44 31.15
C GLY A 14 -31.39 -14.24 30.93
N GLU A 15 -31.33 -15.53 30.59
CA GLU A 15 -32.52 -16.36 30.38
C GLU A 15 -32.79 -17.31 31.56
N THR A 16 -33.98 -17.24 32.14
CA THR A 16 -34.39 -18.18 33.21
C THR A 16 -34.80 -19.53 32.63
N ARG A 17 -34.15 -20.61 33.08
CA ARG A 17 -34.40 -21.99 32.65
C ARG A 17 -34.41 -22.94 33.85
N ALA A 18 -35.19 -24.02 33.74
CA ALA A 18 -35.23 -25.07 34.75
C ALA A 18 -34.31 -26.24 34.35
N PHE A 19 -33.57 -26.76 35.32
CA PHE A 19 -32.62 -27.86 35.15
C PHE A 19 -32.89 -28.93 36.22
N PRO A 20 -32.60 -30.22 35.95
CA PRO A 20 -32.67 -31.25 36.98
C PRO A 20 -31.56 -31.04 38.03
N GLY A 21 -31.94 -30.93 39.30
CA GLY A 21 -30.99 -30.81 40.42
C GLY A 21 -30.64 -32.17 41.07
N PRO A 22 -29.55 -32.23 41.85
CA PRO A 22 -28.52 -31.19 42.03
C PRO A 22 -27.54 -31.12 40.84
N LEU A 23 -27.04 -29.93 40.51
CA LEU A 23 -26.16 -29.67 39.34
C LEU A 23 -24.91 -28.87 39.74
N THR A 24 -23.76 -29.20 39.17
CA THR A 24 -22.52 -28.40 39.30
C THR A 24 -22.34 -27.48 38.10
N VAL A 25 -21.42 -26.52 38.15
CA VAL A 25 -21.07 -25.70 36.97
C VAL A 25 -20.64 -26.59 35.79
N ALA A 26 -19.82 -27.62 36.04
CA ALA A 26 -19.44 -28.60 35.03
C ALA A 26 -20.64 -29.37 34.45
N GLY A 27 -21.60 -29.74 35.30
CA GLY A 27 -22.84 -30.38 34.89
C GLY A 27 -23.70 -29.47 34.01
N LEU A 28 -23.83 -28.20 34.37
CA LEU A 28 -24.54 -27.20 33.56
C LEU A 28 -23.92 -27.03 32.18
N LEU A 29 -22.59 -26.88 32.10
CA LEU A 29 -21.88 -26.78 30.82
C LEU A 29 -22.10 -28.02 29.94
N ALA A 30 -22.11 -29.21 30.53
CA ALA A 30 -22.38 -30.45 29.80
C ALA A 30 -23.81 -30.49 29.26
N VAL A 31 -24.81 -30.10 30.06
CA VAL A 31 -26.22 -30.02 29.64
C VAL A 31 -26.40 -29.02 28.50
N LEU A 32 -25.68 -27.89 28.53
CA LEU A 32 -25.71 -26.87 27.49
C LEU A 32 -24.85 -27.22 26.26
N GLY A 33 -24.12 -28.34 26.28
CA GLY A 33 -23.24 -28.76 25.18
C GLY A 33 -22.00 -27.89 24.98
N LEU A 34 -21.56 -27.17 26.01
CA LEU A 34 -20.45 -26.22 25.95
C LEU A 34 -19.13 -26.86 26.36
N ASP A 35 -18.07 -26.64 25.57
CA ASP A 35 -16.72 -27.10 25.93
C ASP A 35 -16.16 -26.24 27.07
N ARG A 36 -16.07 -26.84 28.27
CA ARG A 36 -15.54 -26.19 29.49
C ARG A 36 -14.15 -25.57 29.33
N ARG A 37 -13.37 -25.99 28.32
CA ARG A 37 -12.05 -25.41 28.03
C ARG A 37 -12.14 -24.06 27.32
N LYS A 38 -13.22 -23.83 26.57
CA LYS A 38 -13.42 -22.66 25.69
C LYS A 38 -14.26 -21.56 26.34
N VAL A 39 -14.81 -21.80 27.52
CA VAL A 39 -15.70 -20.87 28.22
C VAL A 39 -15.12 -20.38 29.55
N ALA A 40 -15.54 -19.21 29.99
CA ALA A 40 -15.45 -18.75 31.38
C ALA A 40 -16.86 -18.68 31.97
N VAL A 41 -16.99 -18.98 33.27
CA VAL A 41 -18.27 -19.00 33.96
C VAL A 41 -18.21 -18.08 35.17
N GLU A 42 -19.19 -17.19 35.29
CA GLU A 42 -19.47 -16.39 36.47
C GLU A 42 -20.73 -16.91 37.14
N ARG A 43 -20.76 -16.95 38.47
CA ARG A 43 -21.94 -17.23 39.29
C ARG A 43 -22.17 -16.05 40.22
N ASN A 44 -23.31 -15.38 40.10
CA ASN A 44 -23.72 -14.27 40.95
C ASN A 44 -22.64 -13.17 41.11
N LEU A 45 -22.01 -12.74 40.00
CA LEU A 45 -20.91 -11.76 39.99
C LEU A 45 -19.55 -12.28 40.50
N GLU A 46 -19.43 -13.58 40.82
CA GLU A 46 -18.17 -14.22 41.17
C GLU A 46 -17.70 -15.18 40.07
N ILE A 47 -16.51 -14.94 39.53
CA ILE A 47 -15.88 -15.84 38.55
C ILE A 47 -15.61 -17.18 39.22
N VAL A 48 -16.14 -18.27 38.65
CA VAL A 48 -15.81 -19.62 39.07
C VAL A 48 -14.52 -20.04 38.37
N PRO A 49 -13.41 -20.28 39.09
CA PRO A 49 -12.19 -20.78 38.46
C PRO A 49 -12.45 -22.12 37.77
N LYS A 50 -11.80 -22.40 36.64
CA LYS A 50 -11.99 -23.66 35.90
C LYS A 50 -11.77 -24.91 36.77
N SER A 51 -10.85 -24.86 37.73
CA SER A 51 -10.60 -25.93 38.70
C SER A 51 -11.77 -26.20 39.66
N GLY A 52 -12.67 -25.22 39.84
CA GLY A 52 -13.86 -25.32 40.69
C GLY A 52 -15.12 -25.77 39.94
N PHE A 53 -15.08 -25.97 38.63
CA PHE A 53 -16.27 -26.31 37.85
C PHE A 53 -16.95 -27.61 38.32
N ASP A 54 -16.16 -28.62 38.69
CA ASP A 54 -16.69 -29.92 39.13
C ASP A 54 -17.18 -29.90 40.60
N SER A 55 -16.72 -28.96 41.42
CA SER A 55 -17.05 -28.88 42.86
C SER A 55 -18.10 -27.82 43.21
N THR A 56 -18.28 -26.79 42.39
CA THR A 56 -19.24 -25.71 42.65
C THR A 56 -20.66 -26.17 42.33
N VAL A 57 -21.43 -26.47 43.37
CA VAL A 57 -22.86 -26.83 43.28
C VAL A 57 -23.70 -25.56 43.09
N LEU A 58 -24.63 -25.63 42.14
CA LEU A 58 -25.59 -24.57 41.81
C LEU A 58 -26.83 -24.67 42.71
N ALA A 59 -27.38 -23.53 43.09
CA ALA A 59 -28.55 -23.37 43.92
C ALA A 59 -29.71 -22.73 43.14
N ASP A 60 -30.94 -22.95 43.59
CA ASP A 60 -32.13 -22.36 42.98
C ASP A 60 -32.02 -20.83 43.05
N GLY A 61 -32.26 -20.16 41.91
CA GLY A 61 -32.15 -18.72 41.76
C GLY A 61 -30.76 -18.17 41.41
N ASP A 62 -29.73 -19.02 41.26
CA ASP A 62 -28.41 -18.55 40.82
C ASP A 62 -28.46 -17.89 39.43
N ARG A 63 -27.68 -16.82 39.27
CA ARG A 63 -27.37 -16.17 37.99
C ARG A 63 -26.03 -16.64 37.48
N ILE A 64 -25.99 -17.21 36.28
CA ILE A 64 -24.82 -17.77 35.63
C ILE A 64 -24.55 -17.03 34.33
N GLU A 65 -23.34 -16.51 34.17
CA GLU A 65 -22.87 -15.91 32.92
C GLU A 65 -21.79 -16.80 32.31
N ILE A 66 -21.94 -17.16 31.03
CA ILE A 66 -21.05 -18.07 30.30
C ILE A 66 -20.59 -17.38 29.02
N VAL A 67 -19.29 -17.13 28.91
CA VAL A 67 -18.69 -16.40 27.76
C VAL A 67 -17.63 -17.23 27.04
N HIS A 68 -17.45 -17.02 25.74
CA HIS A 68 -16.38 -17.62 24.93
C HIS A 68 -15.76 -16.60 23.96
N PHE A 69 -14.53 -16.85 23.50
CA PHE A 69 -13.89 -16.03 22.47
C PHE A 69 -14.44 -16.36 21.08
N ILE A 70 -14.60 -15.34 20.22
CA ILE A 70 -15.02 -15.45 18.82
C ILE A 70 -13.81 -15.12 17.93
N GLY A 71 -13.53 -15.95 16.92
CA GLY A 71 -12.52 -15.68 15.90
C GLY A 71 -12.65 -16.62 14.71
N GLY A 72 -12.70 -16.05 13.50
CA GLY A 72 -12.77 -16.80 12.23
C GLY A 72 -12.34 -15.94 11.05
N GLY A 73 -11.62 -16.55 10.11
CA GLY A 73 -11.21 -16.00 8.83
C GLY A 73 -10.66 -17.12 7.96
N ASP A 74 -11.23 -17.31 6.77
CA ASP A 74 -10.87 -18.36 5.82
C ASP A 74 -9.87 -17.78 4.82
N HIS A 75 -8.71 -18.42 4.63
CA HIS A 75 -7.64 -17.90 3.78
C HIS A 75 -7.52 -18.71 2.49
N ALA A 76 -8.00 -18.15 1.38
CA ALA A 76 -7.68 -18.63 0.04
C ALA A 76 -6.31 -18.10 -0.41
N SER A 77 -5.45 -18.93 -1.00
CA SER A 77 -4.16 -18.49 -1.56
C SER A 77 -4.35 -17.80 -2.91
N ALA A 78 -3.95 -16.53 -3.02
CA ALA A 78 -4.04 -15.74 -4.24
C ALA A 78 -2.87 -16.01 -5.21
N ALA A 79 -3.12 -15.80 -6.51
CA ALA A 79 -2.09 -15.78 -7.56
C ALA A 79 -1.07 -14.64 -7.31
N GLU A 80 0.15 -14.74 -7.88
CA GLU A 80 1.19 -13.70 -7.73
C GLU A 80 0.68 -12.33 -8.24
N ASP A 81 0.54 -11.35 -7.33
CA ASP A 81 0.16 -9.97 -7.66
C ASP A 81 1.33 -9.24 -8.35
N THR A 82 1.26 -9.15 -9.67
CA THR A 82 2.25 -8.43 -10.51
C THR A 82 1.57 -7.27 -11.25
N TRP A 83 2.38 -6.39 -11.85
CA TRP A 83 1.89 -5.33 -12.74
C TRP A 83 2.74 -5.23 -13.98
N SER A 84 2.18 -4.68 -15.06
CA SER A 84 2.86 -4.59 -16.34
C SER A 84 2.81 -3.18 -16.92
N VAL A 85 3.91 -2.76 -17.51
CA VAL A 85 3.99 -1.54 -18.33
C VAL A 85 4.85 -1.83 -19.55
N ALA A 86 4.46 -1.30 -20.71
CA ALA A 86 5.25 -1.41 -21.94
C ALA A 86 5.60 -2.87 -22.35
N GLY A 87 4.71 -3.82 -22.02
CA GLY A 87 4.89 -5.26 -22.32
C GLY A 87 5.81 -6.02 -21.35
N ARG A 88 6.21 -5.40 -20.23
CA ARG A 88 7.12 -5.98 -19.23
C ARG A 88 6.42 -6.07 -17.89
N SER A 89 6.56 -7.20 -17.21
CA SER A 89 5.92 -7.46 -15.91
C SER A 89 6.91 -7.30 -14.76
N PHE A 90 6.44 -6.75 -13.65
CA PHE A 90 7.21 -6.42 -12.46
C PHE A 90 6.46 -6.88 -11.20
N ARG A 91 7.22 -7.25 -10.17
CA ARG A 91 6.71 -7.58 -8.84
C ARG A 91 6.73 -6.36 -7.94
N SER A 92 7.84 -5.64 -7.95
CA SER A 92 8.01 -4.41 -7.19
C SER A 92 7.17 -3.29 -7.79
N ARG A 93 6.32 -2.69 -6.97
CA ARG A 93 5.50 -1.52 -7.29
C ARG A 93 6.18 -0.21 -6.85
N LEU A 94 7.46 -0.27 -6.49
CA LEU A 94 8.27 0.88 -6.08
C LEU A 94 9.35 1.17 -7.13
N ILE A 95 9.26 2.35 -7.74
CA ILE A 95 10.27 2.89 -8.66
C ILE A 95 11.10 3.93 -7.91
N VAL A 96 12.43 3.83 -8.01
CA VAL A 96 13.36 4.68 -7.25
C VAL A 96 14.27 5.47 -8.17
N GLY A 97 14.43 6.77 -7.91
CA GLY A 97 15.42 7.59 -8.59
C GLY A 97 16.84 7.37 -8.07
N THR A 98 17.83 7.68 -8.91
CA THR A 98 19.26 7.45 -8.65
C THR A 98 20.01 8.73 -8.23
N GLY A 99 19.33 9.87 -8.14
CA GLY A 99 19.95 11.16 -7.86
C GLY A 99 19.89 11.57 -6.39
N ARG A 100 20.79 12.48 -5.99
CA ARG A 100 20.78 13.18 -4.69
C ARG A 100 21.19 12.37 -3.45
N TYR A 101 21.66 11.14 -3.62
CA TYR A 101 22.38 10.41 -2.57
C TYR A 101 23.77 11.01 -2.34
N LYS A 102 24.40 10.63 -1.23
CA LYS A 102 25.75 11.04 -0.88
C LYS A 102 26.78 10.56 -1.92
N ASP A 103 26.68 9.30 -2.32
CA ASP A 103 27.59 8.63 -3.25
C ASP A 103 26.88 7.44 -3.95
N LEU A 104 27.59 6.79 -4.88
CA LEU A 104 27.03 5.66 -5.65
C LEU A 104 26.88 4.38 -4.81
N ASP A 105 27.70 4.19 -3.77
CA ASP A 105 27.55 3.09 -2.82
C ASP A 105 26.24 3.20 -2.04
N GLU A 106 25.93 4.39 -1.50
CA GLU A 106 24.65 4.65 -0.85
C GLU A 106 23.48 4.52 -1.82
N THR A 107 23.64 5.00 -3.07
CA THR A 107 22.64 4.85 -4.13
C THR A 107 22.31 3.38 -4.37
N ALA A 108 23.32 2.52 -4.57
CA ALA A 108 23.14 1.10 -4.80
C ALA A 108 22.55 0.38 -3.58
N ALA A 109 23.02 0.71 -2.38
CA ALA A 109 22.50 0.13 -1.14
C ALA A 109 21.01 0.48 -0.92
N ALA A 110 20.62 1.73 -1.19
CA ALA A 110 19.22 2.16 -1.08
C ALA A 110 18.33 1.48 -2.14
N ILE A 111 18.76 1.39 -3.40
CA ILE A 111 18.02 0.71 -4.47
C ILE A 111 17.89 -0.80 -4.19
N ALA A 112 18.94 -1.44 -3.70
CA ALA A 112 18.87 -2.85 -3.31
C ALA A 112 17.88 -3.06 -2.15
N ALA A 113 17.89 -2.16 -1.16
CA ALA A 113 17.02 -2.23 0.01
C ALA A 113 15.54 -1.91 -0.31
N SER A 114 15.26 -1.07 -1.31
CA SER A 114 13.90 -0.78 -1.78
C SER A 114 13.28 -1.96 -2.54
N GLY A 115 14.11 -2.88 -3.05
CA GLY A 115 13.65 -3.95 -3.93
C GLY A 115 13.08 -3.44 -5.27
N ALA A 116 13.43 -2.22 -5.68
CA ALA A 116 12.98 -1.66 -6.95
C ALA A 116 13.53 -2.47 -8.14
N GLU A 117 12.69 -2.72 -9.14
CA GLU A 117 13.09 -3.35 -10.40
C GLU A 117 13.25 -2.34 -11.53
N ILE A 118 12.67 -1.14 -11.36
CA ILE A 118 12.81 0.01 -12.25
C ILE A 118 13.50 1.14 -11.49
N VAL A 119 14.54 1.72 -12.10
CA VAL A 119 15.28 2.86 -11.56
C VAL A 119 15.31 4.00 -12.56
N THR A 120 15.05 5.22 -12.10
CA THR A 120 15.13 6.38 -13.00
C THR A 120 16.55 6.90 -13.11
N VAL A 121 16.95 7.26 -14.33
CA VAL A 121 18.29 7.78 -14.62
C VAL A 121 18.18 9.10 -15.36
N ALA A 122 18.85 10.13 -14.86
CA ALA A 122 18.93 11.41 -15.54
C ALA A 122 20.02 11.34 -16.61
N VAL A 123 19.70 11.77 -17.83
CA VAL A 123 20.69 11.87 -18.91
C VAL A 123 21.57 13.10 -18.62
N ARG A 124 22.87 12.88 -18.41
CA ARG A 124 23.83 13.96 -18.16
C ARG A 124 25.00 13.87 -19.13
N ARG A 125 25.64 15.02 -19.37
CA ARG A 125 26.90 15.07 -20.13
C ARG A 125 27.98 14.30 -19.36
N VAL A 126 28.77 13.52 -20.09
CA VAL A 126 29.97 12.88 -19.53
C VAL A 126 30.92 13.96 -19.05
N ASN A 127 31.50 13.74 -17.86
CA ASN A 127 32.54 14.62 -17.37
C ASN A 127 33.85 14.33 -18.11
N LEU A 128 34.20 15.16 -19.10
CA LEU A 128 35.41 14.96 -19.91
C LEU A 128 36.70 15.28 -19.16
N SER A 129 36.64 15.93 -17.98
CA SER A 129 37.83 16.25 -17.19
C SER A 129 38.30 15.11 -16.28
N ASP A 130 37.44 14.11 -16.04
CA ASP A 130 37.79 12.91 -15.28
C ASP A 130 37.16 11.66 -15.94
N PRO A 131 37.87 11.05 -16.91
CA PRO A 131 37.41 9.82 -17.56
C PRO A 131 37.31 8.60 -16.63
N SER A 132 37.89 8.67 -15.44
CA SER A 132 37.87 7.59 -14.44
C SER A 132 36.76 7.75 -13.40
N ALA A 133 35.96 8.81 -13.51
CA ALA A 133 34.86 9.07 -12.60
C ALA A 133 33.90 7.87 -12.55
N PRO A 134 33.50 7.42 -11.35
CA PRO A 134 32.58 6.30 -11.17
C PRO A 134 31.28 6.48 -11.97
N MET A 135 30.87 5.45 -12.70
CA MET A 135 29.60 5.47 -13.43
C MET A 135 28.51 4.76 -12.65
N LEU A 136 27.27 5.26 -12.74
CA LEU A 136 26.11 4.64 -12.11
C LEU A 136 25.95 3.14 -12.49
N GLN A 137 26.31 2.80 -13.72
CA GLN A 137 26.19 1.45 -14.30
C GLN A 137 27.02 0.41 -13.54
N ASP A 138 28.15 0.84 -12.97
CA ASP A 138 29.07 -0.04 -12.23
C ASP A 138 28.46 -0.48 -10.88
N TYR A 139 27.52 0.31 -10.36
CA TYR A 139 26.88 0.11 -9.06
C TYR A 139 25.44 -0.39 -9.18
N VAL A 140 24.74 0.02 -10.24
CA VAL A 140 23.32 -0.28 -10.51
C VAL A 140 23.21 -0.83 -11.93
N PRO A 141 23.63 -2.08 -12.20
CA PRO A 141 23.81 -2.54 -13.57
C PRO A 141 22.47 -2.72 -14.32
N PRO A 142 22.37 -2.32 -15.60
CA PRO A 142 21.14 -2.46 -16.40
C PRO A 142 20.79 -3.92 -16.73
N SER A 143 21.71 -4.88 -16.48
CA SER A 143 21.40 -6.32 -16.53
C SER A 143 20.53 -6.80 -15.37
N ARG A 144 20.49 -6.04 -14.26
CA ARG A 144 19.67 -6.33 -13.08
C ARG A 144 18.46 -5.42 -12.97
N TYR A 145 18.59 -4.16 -13.38
CA TYR A 145 17.55 -3.14 -13.24
C TYR A 145 17.05 -2.65 -14.59
N THR A 146 15.76 -2.39 -14.67
CA THR A 146 15.21 -1.61 -15.76
C THR A 146 15.56 -0.15 -15.58
N TYR A 147 16.29 0.42 -16.53
CA TYR A 147 16.50 1.85 -16.56
C TYR A 147 15.28 2.56 -17.16
N LEU A 148 14.89 3.65 -16.52
CA LEU A 148 13.88 4.58 -16.99
C LEU A 148 14.54 5.96 -17.19
N PRO A 149 15.17 6.22 -18.35
CA PRO A 149 15.75 7.52 -18.65
C PRO A 149 14.69 8.61 -18.58
N ASN A 150 15.05 9.75 -17.99
CA ASN A 150 14.13 10.87 -17.81
C ASN A 150 14.69 12.20 -18.33
N THR A 151 13.79 13.15 -18.49
CA THR A 151 14.07 14.52 -18.95
C THR A 151 14.13 15.52 -17.80
N ALA A 152 14.53 15.10 -16.59
CA ALA A 152 14.58 15.98 -15.44
C ALA A 152 15.38 17.25 -15.73
N GLY A 153 14.77 18.41 -15.45
CA GLY A 153 15.34 19.73 -15.73
C GLY A 153 15.10 20.26 -17.16
N CYS A 154 14.37 19.55 -18.02
CA CYS A 154 13.90 20.10 -19.30
C CYS A 154 12.71 21.03 -19.07
N HIS A 155 12.72 22.16 -19.76
CA HIS A 155 11.67 23.19 -19.67
C HIS A 155 10.92 23.43 -20.99
N THR A 156 11.33 22.75 -22.07
CA THR A 156 10.68 22.81 -23.38
C THR A 156 10.53 21.40 -23.94
N ALA A 157 9.57 21.23 -24.85
CA ALA A 157 9.37 19.99 -25.55
C ALA A 157 10.62 19.59 -26.35
N GLU A 158 11.28 20.54 -27.01
CA GLU A 158 12.47 20.30 -27.83
C GLU A 158 13.63 19.73 -27.00
N ASP A 159 13.86 20.27 -25.80
CA ASP A 159 14.90 19.76 -24.91
C ASP A 159 14.59 18.36 -24.40
N ALA A 160 13.33 18.10 -24.05
CA ALA A 160 12.88 16.78 -23.61
C ALA A 160 13.03 15.72 -24.72
N ILE A 161 12.56 16.04 -25.93
CA ILE A 161 12.67 15.17 -27.12
C ILE A 161 14.15 14.88 -27.42
N ARG A 162 15.00 15.92 -27.46
CA ARG A 162 16.43 15.77 -27.71
C ARG A 162 17.09 14.87 -26.67
N THR A 163 16.75 15.08 -25.39
CA THR A 163 17.33 14.33 -24.27
C THR A 163 17.02 12.84 -24.36
N LEU A 164 15.77 12.47 -24.66
CA LEU A 164 15.38 11.06 -24.76
C LEU A 164 15.87 10.38 -26.04
N ARG A 165 15.96 11.12 -27.16
CA ARG A 165 16.64 10.63 -28.37
C ARG A 165 18.10 10.31 -28.09
N LEU A 166 18.82 11.19 -27.39
CA LEU A 166 20.20 10.93 -26.96
C LEU A 166 20.30 9.73 -26.02
N ALA A 167 19.36 9.58 -25.08
CA ALA A 167 19.32 8.40 -24.20
C ALA A 167 19.18 7.10 -25.00
N ARG A 168 18.28 7.09 -25.98
CA ARG A 168 18.08 5.93 -26.87
C ARG A 168 19.33 5.60 -27.66
N GLU A 169 20.03 6.58 -28.22
CA GLU A 169 21.30 6.33 -28.93
C GLU A 169 22.41 5.83 -27.99
N ALA A 170 22.42 6.29 -26.73
CA ALA A 170 23.47 5.94 -25.77
C ALA A 170 23.33 4.52 -25.19
N GLY A 171 22.11 3.99 -25.05
CA GLY A 171 21.91 2.66 -24.44
C GLY A 171 20.67 1.89 -24.88
N GLY A 172 20.04 2.28 -25.98
CA GLY A 172 18.96 1.51 -26.62
C GLY A 172 17.62 1.52 -25.89
N TRP A 173 17.41 2.44 -24.94
CA TRP A 173 16.19 2.48 -24.15
C TRP A 173 15.03 3.15 -24.89
N ASN A 174 13.94 2.40 -25.08
CA ASN A 174 12.68 2.91 -25.63
C ASN A 174 11.62 3.23 -24.57
N LEU A 175 11.73 2.62 -23.37
CA LEU A 175 10.89 2.96 -22.22
C LEU A 175 11.49 4.17 -21.49
N VAL A 176 10.74 5.27 -21.42
CA VAL A 176 11.25 6.57 -20.95
C VAL A 176 10.25 7.28 -20.05
N LYS A 177 10.75 8.09 -19.11
CA LYS A 177 9.96 9.02 -18.31
C LYS A 177 10.03 10.42 -18.94
N LEU A 178 8.90 10.93 -19.40
CA LEU A 178 8.76 12.31 -19.87
C LEU A 178 8.39 13.23 -18.71
N GLU A 179 9.17 14.27 -18.52
CA GLU A 179 9.01 15.33 -17.52
C GLU A 179 9.41 16.66 -18.16
N VAL A 180 8.44 17.55 -18.37
CA VAL A 180 8.70 18.93 -18.85
C VAL A 180 8.21 19.90 -17.80
N LEU A 181 9.13 20.66 -17.21
CA LEU A 181 8.86 21.52 -16.08
C LEU A 181 8.54 22.94 -16.54
N GLY A 182 7.51 23.53 -15.94
CA GLY A 182 7.24 24.95 -16.04
C GLY A 182 8.33 25.81 -15.38
N PRO A 183 8.16 27.13 -15.39
CA PRO A 183 9.15 28.05 -14.84
C PRO A 183 9.42 27.79 -13.34
N PRO A 184 10.67 27.90 -12.88
CA PRO A 184 10.98 27.93 -11.46
C PRO A 184 10.19 29.02 -10.73
N PRO A 185 9.90 28.87 -9.42
CA PRO A 185 10.49 27.89 -8.50
C PRO A 185 9.65 26.63 -8.25
N THR A 186 8.52 26.45 -8.93
CA THR A 186 7.50 25.48 -8.52
C THR A 186 7.83 24.03 -8.87
N LEU A 187 8.69 23.81 -9.89
CA LEU A 187 8.94 22.49 -10.48
C LEU A 187 7.65 21.76 -10.89
N TYR A 188 6.60 22.52 -11.21
CA TYR A 188 5.31 22.01 -11.65
C TYR A 188 5.37 21.70 -13.15
N PRO A 189 4.68 20.68 -13.68
CA PRO A 189 4.80 20.34 -15.08
C PRO A 189 4.13 21.39 -15.99
N ASP A 190 4.78 21.70 -17.11
CA ASP A 190 4.16 22.46 -18.19
C ASP A 190 3.38 21.48 -19.09
N MET A 191 2.06 21.49 -18.95
CA MET A 191 1.22 20.52 -19.67
C MET A 191 1.17 20.77 -21.18
N GLN A 192 1.37 22.00 -21.66
CA GLN A 192 1.37 22.28 -23.10
C GLN A 192 2.62 21.67 -23.75
N GLU A 193 3.78 21.93 -23.15
CA GLU A 193 5.04 21.37 -23.62
C GLU A 193 5.08 19.84 -23.43
N THR A 194 4.48 19.33 -22.36
CA THR A 194 4.34 17.88 -22.12
C THR A 194 3.55 17.20 -23.25
N HIS A 195 2.41 17.75 -23.66
CA HIS A 195 1.63 17.20 -24.78
C HIS A 195 2.39 17.24 -26.11
N ARG A 196 3.13 18.34 -26.38
CA ARG A 196 3.96 18.46 -27.59
C ARG A 196 5.09 17.43 -27.62
N ALA A 197 5.78 17.24 -26.50
CA ALA A 197 6.85 16.26 -26.40
C ALA A 197 6.32 14.82 -26.51
N LEU A 198 5.20 14.51 -25.86
CA LEU A 198 4.59 13.19 -25.91
C LEU A 198 4.25 12.78 -27.34
N ASP A 199 3.55 13.65 -28.10
CA ASP A 199 3.16 13.39 -29.48
C ASP A 199 4.38 13.06 -30.37
N ALA A 200 5.47 13.83 -30.24
CA ALA A 200 6.71 13.58 -30.99
C ALA A 200 7.38 12.25 -30.59
N LEU A 201 7.47 11.97 -29.28
CA LEU A 201 8.12 10.76 -28.77
C LEU A 201 7.35 9.48 -29.13
N VAL A 202 6.02 9.51 -29.05
CA VAL A 202 5.17 8.38 -29.47
C VAL A 202 5.34 8.11 -30.97
N LYS A 203 5.35 9.16 -31.81
CA LYS A 203 5.64 9.02 -33.25
C LYS A 203 7.03 8.44 -33.55
N ASP A 204 7.99 8.73 -32.69
CA ASP A 204 9.35 8.18 -32.75
C ASP A 204 9.44 6.73 -32.21
N GLY A 205 8.33 6.13 -31.77
CA GLY A 205 8.26 4.76 -31.28
C GLY A 205 8.69 4.58 -29.81
N PHE A 206 8.78 5.66 -29.02
CA PHE A 206 9.03 5.54 -27.58
C PHE A 206 7.81 5.01 -26.82
N GLN A 207 8.07 4.26 -25.76
CA GLN A 207 7.10 3.84 -24.76
C GLN A 207 7.18 4.84 -23.61
N VAL A 208 6.30 5.85 -23.62
CA VAL A 208 6.44 7.03 -22.74
C VAL A 208 5.58 6.90 -21.48
N MET A 209 6.22 6.93 -20.31
CA MET A 209 5.58 7.15 -19.01
C MET A 209 5.61 8.66 -18.72
N VAL A 210 4.45 9.29 -18.50
CA VAL A 210 4.37 10.76 -18.49
C VAL A 210 4.11 11.32 -17.10
N TYR A 211 5.03 12.16 -16.61
CA TYR A 211 4.82 12.99 -15.42
C TYR A 211 3.81 14.11 -15.73
N CYS A 212 2.78 14.25 -14.90
CA CYS A 212 1.72 15.24 -15.13
C CYS A 212 1.11 15.78 -13.83
N VAL A 213 0.26 16.79 -13.98
CA VAL A 213 -0.62 17.27 -12.90
C VAL A 213 -1.68 16.22 -12.55
N ASP A 214 -2.32 16.38 -11.39
CA ASP A 214 -3.43 15.57 -10.90
C ASP A 214 -4.78 15.96 -11.53
N ASP A 215 -4.80 16.34 -12.81
CA ASP A 215 -6.03 16.67 -13.57
C ASP A 215 -6.52 15.42 -14.32
N PRO A 216 -7.70 14.86 -13.99
CA PRO A 216 -8.24 13.69 -14.67
C PRO A 216 -8.47 13.88 -16.17
N VAL A 217 -8.88 15.08 -16.61
CA VAL A 217 -9.13 15.35 -18.03
C VAL A 217 -7.80 15.40 -18.79
N ALA A 218 -6.79 16.07 -18.23
CA ALA A 218 -5.46 16.11 -18.85
C ALA A 218 -4.81 14.71 -18.89
N ALA A 219 -4.91 13.96 -17.79
CA ALA A 219 -4.43 12.57 -17.71
C ALA A 219 -5.05 11.69 -18.80
N LYS A 220 -6.37 11.80 -19.03
CA LYS A 220 -7.05 11.02 -20.06
C LYS A 220 -6.55 11.35 -21.46
N ARG A 221 -6.29 12.62 -21.74
CA ARG A 221 -5.74 13.07 -23.03
C ARG A 221 -4.33 12.54 -23.27
N LEU A 222 -3.49 12.47 -22.24
CA LEU A 222 -2.15 11.87 -22.34
C LEU A 222 -2.23 10.38 -22.66
N GLU A 223 -3.18 9.65 -22.05
CA GLU A 223 -3.44 8.24 -22.40
C GLU A 223 -3.84 8.11 -23.88
N GLU A 224 -4.80 8.92 -24.35
CA GLU A 224 -5.29 8.90 -25.73
C GLU A 224 -4.21 9.28 -26.76
N GLN A 225 -3.21 10.06 -26.35
CA GLN A 225 -2.04 10.39 -27.17
C GLN A 225 -1.01 9.25 -27.26
N GLY A 226 -1.16 8.18 -26.47
CA GLY A 226 -0.30 7.00 -26.53
C GLY A 226 0.70 6.87 -25.39
N ALA A 227 0.52 7.59 -24.28
CA ALA A 227 1.31 7.32 -23.08
C ALA A 227 1.07 5.87 -22.60
N VAL A 228 2.15 5.15 -22.25
CA VAL A 228 2.06 3.76 -21.76
C VAL A 228 1.83 3.69 -20.25
N ALA A 229 1.98 4.80 -19.54
CA ALA A 229 1.59 4.98 -18.15
C ALA A 229 1.39 6.46 -17.84
N ILE A 230 0.47 6.77 -16.93
CA ILE A 230 0.20 8.13 -16.45
C ILE A 230 0.81 8.27 -15.04
N MET A 231 1.57 9.34 -14.83
CA MET A 231 2.26 9.58 -13.57
C MET A 231 1.86 10.92 -12.94
N PRO A 232 0.63 11.01 -12.37
CA PRO A 232 0.20 12.24 -11.71
C PRO A 232 1.01 12.53 -10.46
N LEU A 233 1.28 13.81 -10.23
CA LEU A 233 1.95 14.25 -9.01
C LEU A 233 1.09 14.07 -7.76
N GLY A 234 1.71 13.67 -6.65
CA GLY A 234 1.07 13.76 -5.33
C GLY A 234 1.10 15.20 -4.79
N ALA A 235 2.24 15.86 -4.96
CA ALA A 235 2.55 17.24 -4.60
C ALA A 235 3.79 17.70 -5.39
N PRO A 236 4.18 19.00 -5.35
CA PRO A 236 5.38 19.48 -6.03
C PRO A 236 6.65 18.68 -5.69
N ILE A 237 7.55 18.56 -6.67
CA ILE A 237 8.75 17.73 -6.56
C ILE A 237 9.60 18.15 -5.35
N GLY A 238 10.00 17.17 -4.54
CA GLY A 238 10.85 17.38 -3.37
C GLY A 238 10.16 18.04 -2.16
N SER A 239 8.87 18.34 -2.23
CA SER A 239 8.14 18.99 -1.13
C SER A 239 7.89 18.08 0.08
N GLY A 240 7.74 16.77 -0.15
CA GLY A 240 7.45 15.80 0.91
C GLY A 240 6.07 15.95 1.55
N LEU A 241 5.12 16.61 0.88
CA LEU A 241 3.78 16.90 1.42
C LEU A 241 2.81 15.71 1.34
N GLY A 242 3.17 14.65 0.61
CA GLY A 242 2.29 13.52 0.32
C GLY A 242 1.22 13.85 -0.72
N ILE A 243 0.19 13.02 -0.84
CA ILE A 243 -0.87 13.19 -1.85
C ILE A 243 -1.87 14.25 -1.38
N GLN A 244 -1.85 15.41 -2.04
CA GLN A 244 -2.71 16.54 -1.66
C GLN A 244 -4.17 16.31 -2.05
N ASN A 245 -4.40 15.78 -3.25
CA ASN A 245 -5.73 15.59 -3.79
C ASN A 245 -6.02 14.13 -4.09
N ARG A 246 -6.45 13.40 -3.04
CA ARG A 246 -6.73 11.97 -3.14
C ARG A 246 -7.92 11.66 -4.06
N VAL A 247 -8.85 12.60 -4.20
CA VAL A 247 -10.04 12.45 -5.04
C VAL A 247 -9.65 12.41 -6.51
N THR A 248 -8.85 13.36 -6.98
CA THR A 248 -8.41 13.37 -8.39
C THR A 248 -7.51 12.20 -8.72
N ILE A 249 -6.58 11.82 -7.84
CA ILE A 249 -5.78 10.59 -8.03
C ILE A 249 -6.69 9.38 -8.21
N ARG A 250 -7.72 9.23 -7.37
CA ARG A 250 -8.68 8.12 -7.50
C ARG A 250 -9.45 8.15 -8.82
N LEU A 251 -9.89 9.33 -9.27
CA LEU A 251 -10.55 9.49 -10.56
C LEU A 251 -9.63 9.09 -11.73
N ILE A 252 -8.35 9.46 -11.67
CA ILE A 252 -7.35 9.07 -12.68
C ILE A 252 -7.17 7.55 -12.68
N VAL A 253 -7.03 6.92 -11.51
CA VAL A 253 -6.93 5.46 -11.38
C VAL A 253 -8.16 4.76 -11.99
N GLU A 254 -9.37 5.19 -11.65
CA GLU A 254 -10.60 4.52 -12.09
C GLU A 254 -10.88 4.67 -13.59
N GLN A 255 -10.49 5.79 -14.20
CA GLN A 255 -10.74 6.04 -15.63
C GLN A 255 -9.67 5.47 -16.58
N SER A 256 -8.45 5.25 -16.08
CA SER A 256 -7.30 4.98 -16.93
C SER A 256 -7.24 3.51 -17.33
N LYS A 257 -6.83 3.25 -18.57
CA LYS A 257 -6.62 1.87 -19.08
C LYS A 257 -5.15 1.44 -19.08
N VAL A 258 -4.26 2.40 -18.88
CA VAL A 258 -2.83 2.19 -18.70
C VAL A 258 -2.47 2.34 -17.22
N PRO A 259 -1.34 1.80 -16.76
CA PRO A 259 -0.92 1.91 -15.38
C PRO A 259 -0.86 3.35 -14.88
N VAL A 260 -1.29 3.57 -13.64
CA VAL A 260 -1.25 4.87 -12.97
C VAL A 260 -0.27 4.81 -11.80
N LEU A 261 0.69 5.74 -11.76
CA LEU A 261 1.70 5.79 -10.72
C LEU A 261 1.73 7.17 -10.08
N VAL A 262 1.66 7.25 -8.75
CA VAL A 262 1.96 8.54 -8.09
C VAL A 262 3.46 8.81 -8.23
N ASP A 263 3.81 9.95 -8.81
CA ASP A 263 5.20 10.39 -9.01
C ASP A 263 5.45 11.72 -8.31
N ALA A 264 6.47 11.77 -7.45
CA ALA A 264 6.84 12.94 -6.66
C ALA A 264 5.80 13.35 -5.59
N GLY A 265 6.19 14.29 -4.74
CA GLY A 265 5.41 14.78 -3.61
C GLY A 265 5.42 13.88 -2.37
N VAL A 266 5.61 12.57 -2.51
CA VAL A 266 5.78 11.62 -1.40
C VAL A 266 6.88 12.09 -0.45
N GLY A 267 6.61 12.08 0.86
CA GLY A 267 7.58 12.43 1.91
C GLY A 267 7.93 11.27 2.82
N THR A 268 6.99 10.36 3.08
CA THR A 268 7.18 9.23 4.01
C THR A 268 6.39 7.99 3.61
N ALA A 269 6.61 6.89 4.33
CA ALA A 269 6.00 5.59 4.11
C ALA A 269 4.46 5.66 4.01
N SER A 270 3.79 6.40 4.91
CA SER A 270 2.32 6.50 4.88
C SER A 270 1.79 7.10 3.58
N ASP A 271 2.51 8.01 2.93
CA ASP A 271 2.06 8.61 1.67
C ASP A 271 2.08 7.57 0.54
N ALA A 272 3.13 6.75 0.49
CA ALA A 272 3.26 5.66 -0.47
C ALA A 272 2.19 4.58 -0.24
N ALA A 273 1.90 4.23 1.02
CA ALA A 273 0.81 3.33 1.34
C ALA A 273 -0.54 3.88 0.87
N ILE A 274 -0.80 5.17 1.10
CA ILE A 274 -2.03 5.83 0.64
C ILE A 274 -2.14 5.82 -0.89
N ALA A 275 -1.04 6.02 -1.62
CA ALA A 275 -1.05 5.92 -3.09
C ALA A 275 -1.58 4.54 -3.54
N MET A 276 -1.08 3.48 -2.92
CA MET A 276 -1.47 2.10 -3.24
C MET A 276 -2.90 1.80 -2.78
N GLU A 277 -3.33 2.29 -1.61
CA GLU A 277 -4.73 2.18 -1.14
C GLU A 277 -5.73 2.86 -2.07
N LEU A 278 -5.31 3.92 -2.77
CA LEU A 278 -6.12 4.60 -3.79
C LEU A 278 -6.23 3.78 -5.09
N GLY A 279 -5.41 2.74 -5.26
CA GLY A 279 -5.42 1.83 -6.40
C GLY A 279 -4.37 2.12 -7.46
N CYS A 280 -3.36 2.94 -7.16
CA CYS A 280 -2.24 3.12 -8.07
C CYS A 280 -1.51 1.79 -8.31
N ASP A 281 -0.98 1.60 -9.51
CA ASP A 281 -0.23 0.40 -9.86
C ASP A 281 1.16 0.40 -9.23
N ALA A 282 1.76 1.58 -9.08
CA ALA A 282 3.07 1.76 -8.47
C ALA A 282 3.27 3.19 -7.95
N VAL A 283 4.40 3.41 -7.28
CA VAL A 283 4.83 4.72 -6.77
C VAL A 283 6.25 5.00 -7.24
N LEU A 284 6.51 6.22 -7.71
CA LEU A 284 7.84 6.70 -8.08
C LEU A 284 8.29 7.76 -7.09
N MET A 285 9.48 7.57 -6.51
CA MET A 285 10.08 8.57 -5.61
C MET A 285 11.60 8.64 -5.70
N ASN A 286 12.15 9.79 -5.31
CA ASN A 286 13.60 9.99 -5.16
C ASN A 286 13.90 10.68 -3.84
N SER A 287 13.47 11.94 -3.70
CA SER A 287 13.87 12.81 -2.59
C SER A 287 13.49 12.25 -1.21
N ALA A 288 12.33 11.59 -1.07
CA ALA A 288 11.91 11.00 0.19
C ALA A 288 12.92 9.98 0.74
N ILE A 289 13.57 9.23 -0.14
CA ILE A 289 14.61 8.25 0.22
C ILE A 289 15.97 8.96 0.32
N ALA A 290 16.40 9.63 -0.76
CA ALA A 290 17.75 10.18 -0.88
C ALA A 290 18.06 11.30 0.13
N HIS A 291 17.04 12.05 0.59
CA HIS A 291 17.21 13.10 1.61
C HIS A 291 16.85 12.67 3.03
N ALA A 292 16.53 11.39 3.24
CA ALA A 292 16.36 10.86 4.59
C ALA A 292 17.70 10.87 5.34
N ARG A 293 17.65 10.95 6.67
CA ARG A 293 18.86 10.80 7.53
C ARG A 293 19.52 9.43 7.37
N ASP A 294 18.74 8.42 7.02
CA ASP A 294 19.17 7.04 6.74
C ASP A 294 18.45 6.57 5.47
N PRO A 295 19.01 6.81 4.27
CA PRO A 295 18.37 6.50 3.00
C PRO A 295 18.08 5.00 2.82
N VAL A 296 18.96 4.12 3.29
CA VAL A 296 18.78 2.67 3.18
C VAL A 296 17.62 2.20 4.07
N ARG A 297 17.49 2.72 5.28
CA ARG A 297 16.32 2.44 6.13
C ARG A 297 15.03 2.99 5.53
N MET A 298 15.07 4.21 4.98
CA MET A 298 13.90 4.79 4.33
C MET A 298 13.47 3.97 3.09
N ALA A 299 14.42 3.47 2.31
CA ALA A 299 14.14 2.58 1.19
C ALA A 299 13.38 1.31 1.61
N ARG A 300 13.80 0.66 2.73
CA ARG A 300 13.06 -0.48 3.30
C ARG A 300 11.67 -0.10 3.79
N ALA A 301 11.54 1.07 4.42
CA ALA A 301 10.26 1.57 4.90
C ALA A 301 9.28 1.81 3.74
N MET A 302 9.75 2.44 2.65
CA MET A 302 8.94 2.68 1.45
C MET A 302 8.52 1.39 0.76
N LYS A 303 9.43 0.40 0.67
CA LYS A 303 9.10 -0.94 0.17
C LYS A 303 7.92 -1.54 0.94
N ALA A 304 8.06 -1.63 2.26
CA ALA A 304 7.03 -2.20 3.13
C ALA A 304 5.71 -1.42 3.04
N ALA A 305 5.77 -0.09 2.87
CA ALA A 305 4.58 0.73 2.75
C ALA A 305 3.82 0.51 1.44
N VAL A 306 4.54 0.37 0.32
CA VAL A 306 3.94 0.04 -0.98
C VAL A 306 3.31 -1.36 -0.94
N GLU A 307 4.00 -2.34 -0.36
CA GLU A 307 3.46 -3.70 -0.17
C GLU A 307 2.20 -3.66 0.71
N ALA A 308 2.27 -3.02 1.88
CA ALA A 308 1.14 -2.93 2.81
C ALA A 308 -0.07 -2.21 2.20
N GLY A 309 0.15 -1.10 1.49
CA GLY A 309 -0.93 -0.37 0.83
C GLY A 309 -1.56 -1.16 -0.32
N ARG A 310 -0.77 -1.95 -1.06
CA ARG A 310 -1.30 -2.84 -2.10
C ARG A 310 -2.14 -3.97 -1.52
N GLU A 311 -1.66 -4.61 -0.46
CA GLU A 311 -2.44 -5.64 0.26
C GLU A 311 -3.73 -5.05 0.83
N ALA A 312 -3.69 -3.83 1.39
CA ALA A 312 -4.89 -3.16 1.89
C ALA A 312 -5.91 -2.83 0.79
N TYR A 313 -5.44 -2.48 -0.41
CA TYR A 313 -6.30 -2.29 -1.58
C TYR A 313 -6.97 -3.60 -2.00
N LEU A 314 -6.21 -4.69 -2.12
CA LEU A 314 -6.70 -6.01 -2.52
C LEU A 314 -7.65 -6.63 -1.48
N ALA A 315 -7.36 -6.41 -0.19
CA ALA A 315 -8.17 -6.94 0.91
C ALA A 315 -9.55 -6.26 1.03
N GLY A 316 -9.75 -5.09 0.42
CA GLY A 316 -11.01 -4.35 0.50
C GLY A 316 -11.27 -3.83 1.91
N ARG A 317 -10.63 -2.73 2.30
CA ARG A 317 -10.81 -2.11 3.63
C ARG A 317 -12.29 -1.90 4.00
N MET A 318 -12.57 -1.94 5.31
CA MET A 318 -13.90 -1.60 5.82
C MET A 318 -14.35 -0.19 5.41
N ALA A 319 -15.66 -0.03 5.25
CA ALA A 319 -16.29 1.26 4.99
C ALA A 319 -16.02 2.25 6.14
N LYS A 320 -15.78 3.52 5.79
CA LYS A 320 -15.72 4.60 6.79
C LYS A 320 -17.12 4.84 7.34
N LYS A 321 -17.26 4.81 8.65
CA LYS A 321 -18.49 5.20 9.35
C LYS A 321 -18.30 6.58 9.97
N LEU A 322 -19.37 7.36 10.05
CA LEU A 322 -19.36 8.67 10.69
C LEU A 322 -19.34 8.57 12.23
N TYR A 323 -19.82 7.44 12.76
CA TYR A 323 -19.94 7.16 14.19
C TYR A 323 -19.50 5.72 14.48
N ALA A 324 -19.26 5.43 15.76
CA ALA A 324 -18.94 4.08 16.21
C ALA A 324 -20.12 3.13 15.94
N ASP A 325 -19.81 1.94 15.46
CA ASP A 325 -20.76 0.83 15.33
C ASP A 325 -20.10 -0.37 16.02
N PRO A 326 -20.70 -0.92 17.08
CA PRO A 326 -20.09 -1.98 17.85
C PRO A 326 -19.73 -3.16 16.94
N SER A 327 -18.48 -3.60 16.99
CA SER A 327 -17.99 -4.75 16.23
C SER A 327 -18.60 -6.09 16.70
N SER A 328 -19.27 -6.07 17.84
CA SER A 328 -19.90 -7.23 18.47
C SER A 328 -21.43 -7.04 18.49
N PRO A 329 -22.21 -8.08 18.16
CA PRO A 329 -23.66 -8.04 18.30
C PRO A 329 -24.06 -7.57 19.71
N LEU A 330 -25.06 -6.68 19.82
CA LEU A 330 -25.57 -6.21 21.11
C LEU A 330 -26.25 -7.32 21.94
N GLY A 331 -26.62 -8.44 21.30
CA GLY A 331 -27.11 -9.62 22.00
C GLY A 331 -25.97 -10.36 22.70
N GLY A 332 -26.02 -10.45 24.03
CA GLY A 332 -25.01 -11.14 24.85
C GLY A 332 -23.91 -10.24 25.42
N LEU A 333 -24.13 -8.93 25.50
CA LEU A 333 -23.32 -8.04 26.32
C LEU A 333 -23.78 -8.13 27.79
N ILE A 334 -22.83 -8.27 28.71
CA ILE A 334 -23.02 -8.26 30.18
C ILE A 334 -23.29 -6.84 30.67
#